data_AF-A0A094B0A4-F1
#
_entry.id   AF-A0A094B0A4-F1
#
_cell.length_a   1.000
_cell.length_b   1.000
_cell.length_c   1.000
_cell.angle_alpha   90.00
_cell.angle_beta   90.00
_cell.angle_gamma   90.00
#
_symmetry.space_group_name_H-M   'P 1'
#
loop_
_entity.id
_entity.type
_entity.pdbx_description
1 polymer ?
#
loop_
_entity_poly.entity_id
_entity_poly.type
_entity_poly.pdbx_seq_one_letter_code
_entity_poly.pdbx_strand_id
1 'polypeptide(L)'
;MRAAYYLISHGANPNAMTNEGWTPLHVLALHFDETGKAEELAKDFILRGIDAEAPAPLLGLPNQVYSNPMLSGVPWGYRLRDKMADTSARKEVIRHGLKPVHWAAERGAVGVIRALIANGVNVSTADASGTYPAKIAAESMFLKMRADIANNIVNLLVSNNLELYASSAGN
;
A
#
# COMPACT_ATOMS: atom_id res chain seq x y z
N MET A 1 4.22 -14.74 3.46
CA MET A 1 5.37 -14.43 4.33
C MET A 1 6.47 -15.49 4.28
N ARG A 2 6.25 -16.77 4.63
CA ARG A 2 7.31 -17.82 4.61
C ARG A 2 8.07 -17.94 3.28
N ALA A 3 7.36 -17.90 2.15
CA ALA A 3 8.00 -17.95 0.84
C ALA A 3 8.92 -16.74 0.57
N ALA A 4 8.55 -15.55 1.05
CA ALA A 4 9.39 -14.35 0.92
C ALA A 4 10.71 -14.53 1.69
N TYR A 5 10.64 -14.96 2.95
CA TYR A 5 11.84 -15.26 3.75
C TYR A 5 12.74 -16.31 3.08
N TYR A 6 12.16 -17.38 2.54
CA TYR A 6 12.91 -18.42 1.85
C TYR A 6 13.63 -17.89 0.61
N LEU A 7 12.97 -17.06 -0.20
CA LEU A 7 13.58 -16.47 -1.39
C LEU A 7 14.73 -15.53 -1.02
N ILE A 8 14.54 -14.66 -0.03
CA ILE A 8 15.57 -13.74 0.46
C ILE A 8 16.77 -14.52 1.00
N SER A 9 16.54 -15.60 1.76
CA SER A 9 17.62 -16.43 2.30
C SER A 9 18.42 -17.17 1.21
N HIS A 10 17.87 -17.27 -0.01
CA HIS A 10 18.54 -17.86 -1.18
C HIS A 10 18.99 -16.79 -2.20
N GLY A 11 19.13 -15.53 -1.77
CA GLY A 11 19.74 -14.48 -2.59
C GLY A 11 18.78 -13.79 -3.56
N ALA A 12 17.47 -13.97 -3.43
CA ALA A 12 16.52 -13.16 -4.19
C ALA A 12 16.71 -11.68 -3.84
N ASN A 13 16.70 -10.81 -4.87
CA ASN A 13 16.85 -9.38 -4.69
C ASN A 13 15.59 -8.78 -4.02
N PRO A 14 15.66 -8.26 -2.78
CA PRO A 14 14.54 -7.65 -2.06
C PRO A 14 14.12 -6.30 -2.64
N ASN A 15 14.94 -5.71 -3.53
CA ASN A 15 14.72 -4.41 -4.15
C ASN A 15 14.29 -4.54 -5.62
N ALA A 16 13.92 -5.75 -6.06
CA ALA A 16 13.43 -5.96 -7.42
C ALA A 16 12.14 -5.14 -7.65
N MET A 17 11.91 -4.70 -8.88
CA MET A 17 10.71 -3.95 -9.25
C MET A 17 10.16 -4.45 -10.58
N THR A 18 8.83 -4.45 -10.74
CA THR A 18 8.20 -4.79 -12.02
C THR A 18 8.31 -3.62 -13.01
N ASN A 19 7.99 -3.87 -14.28
CA ASN A 19 7.95 -2.82 -15.31
C ASN A 19 6.90 -1.74 -15.03
N GLU A 20 5.88 -2.07 -14.24
CA GLU A 20 4.83 -1.15 -13.79
C GLU A 20 5.23 -0.38 -12.52
N GLY A 21 6.44 -0.58 -11.99
CA GLY A 21 6.93 0.14 -10.81
C GLY A 21 6.58 -0.53 -9.47
N TRP A 22 6.06 -1.77 -9.48
CA TRP A 22 5.68 -2.45 -8.25
C TRP A 22 6.91 -3.00 -7.54
N THR A 23 7.13 -2.55 -6.31
CA THR A 23 8.18 -3.07 -5.41
C THR A 23 7.62 -4.17 -4.50
N PRO A 24 8.48 -5.01 -3.88
CA PRO A 24 8.06 -5.97 -2.85
C PRO A 24 7.22 -5.37 -1.71
N LEU A 25 7.43 -4.10 -1.35
CA LEU A 25 6.56 -3.40 -0.39
C LEU A 25 5.13 -3.20 -0.91
N HIS A 26 4.94 -2.87 -2.19
CA HIS A 26 3.60 -2.81 -2.78
C HIS A 26 2.89 -4.16 -2.73
N VAL A 27 3.61 -5.22 -3.09
CA VAL A 27 3.06 -6.57 -3.09
C VAL A 27 2.73 -7.03 -1.67
N LEU A 28 3.60 -6.72 -0.69
CA LEU A 28 3.34 -7.01 0.72
C LEU A 28 2.15 -6.20 1.25
N ALA A 29 1.98 -4.95 0.81
CA ALA A 29 0.85 -4.09 1.16
C ALA A 29 -0.51 -4.60 0.65
N LEU A 30 -0.54 -5.52 -0.32
CA LEU A 30 -1.78 -6.22 -0.72
C LEU A 30 -2.24 -7.28 0.30
N HIS A 31 -1.37 -7.69 1.21
CA HIS A 31 -1.70 -8.67 2.23
C HIS A 31 -2.44 -7.98 3.40
N PHE A 32 -3.71 -8.29 3.57
CA PHE A 32 -4.46 -7.89 4.77
C PHE A 32 -3.76 -8.46 6.02
N ASP A 33 -3.44 -7.58 6.96
CA ASP A 33 -2.71 -7.91 8.18
C ASP A 33 -3.13 -6.98 9.32
N GLU A 34 -4.16 -7.40 10.05
CA GLU A 34 -4.65 -6.68 11.23
C GLU A 34 -3.68 -6.78 12.44
N THR A 35 -2.90 -7.87 12.50
CA THR A 35 -2.06 -8.22 13.66
C THR A 35 -0.65 -7.66 13.60
N GLY A 36 -0.22 -7.12 12.46
CA GLY A 36 1.14 -6.61 12.26
C GLY A 36 2.18 -7.69 11.92
N LYS A 37 1.77 -8.89 11.48
CA LYS A 37 2.69 -9.98 11.13
C LYS A 37 3.63 -9.62 9.97
N ALA A 38 3.22 -8.73 9.08
CA ALA A 38 4.03 -8.26 7.97
C ALA A 38 5.06 -7.19 8.39
N GLU A 39 4.99 -6.67 9.63
CA GLU A 39 5.81 -5.54 10.07
C GLU A 39 7.30 -5.84 10.02
N GLU A 40 7.75 -6.98 10.55
CA GLU A 40 9.18 -7.32 10.54
C GLU A 40 9.73 -7.51 9.12
N LEU A 41 8.95 -8.16 8.24
CA LEU A 41 9.34 -8.34 6.85
C LEU A 41 9.39 -7.01 6.10
N ALA A 42 8.44 -6.11 6.37
CA ALA A 42 8.44 -4.78 5.78
C ALA A 42 9.64 -3.94 6.28
N LYS A 43 9.97 -4.01 7.58
CA LYS A 43 11.17 -3.37 8.13
C LYS A 43 12.44 -3.91 7.48
N ASP A 44 12.56 -5.23 7.34
CA ASP A 44 13.71 -5.85 6.67
C ASP A 44 13.87 -5.36 5.22
N PHE A 45 12.77 -5.22 4.46
CA PHE A 45 12.82 -4.61 3.12
C PHE A 45 13.33 -3.16 3.13
N ILE A 46 12.81 -2.32 4.05
CA ILE A 46 13.23 -0.92 4.18
C ILE A 46 14.71 -0.81 4.55
N LEU A 47 15.17 -1.60 5.52
CA LEU A 47 16.58 -1.63 5.93
C LEU A 47 17.53 -2.11 4.84
N ARG A 48 17.03 -2.90 3.88
CA ARG A 48 17.78 -3.35 2.70
C ARG A 48 17.78 -2.32 1.55
N GLY A 49 17.21 -1.14 1.77
CA GLY A 49 17.27 -0.02 0.84
C GLY A 49 16.22 -0.07 -0.27
N ILE A 50 15.10 -0.77 -0.06
CA ILE A 50 13.97 -0.67 -0.99
C ILE A 50 13.44 0.78 -0.96
N ASP A 51 13.02 1.30 -2.11
CA ASP A 51 12.30 2.57 -2.15
C ASP A 51 10.89 2.38 -1.55
N ALA A 52 10.75 2.80 -0.30
CA ALA A 52 9.51 2.74 0.47
C ALA A 52 8.46 3.78 0.01
N GLU A 53 8.86 4.71 -0.84
CA GLU A 53 8.02 5.77 -1.40
C GLU A 53 7.80 5.63 -2.91
N ALA A 54 8.26 4.53 -3.51
CA ALA A 54 8.12 4.27 -4.94
C ALA A 54 6.65 4.42 -5.37
N PRO A 55 6.33 5.27 -6.37
CA PRO A 55 4.98 5.40 -6.88
C PRO A 55 4.67 4.26 -7.85
N ALA A 56 3.54 3.59 -7.66
CA ALA A 56 3.04 2.56 -8.55
C ALA A 56 1.57 2.79 -8.93
N PRO A 57 1.14 2.36 -10.12
CA PRO A 57 -0.26 2.31 -10.45
C PRO A 57 -0.95 1.12 -9.80
N LEU A 58 -2.20 1.32 -9.38
CA LEU A 58 -3.07 0.26 -8.89
C LEU A 58 -4.40 0.32 -9.64
N LEU A 59 -4.86 -0.84 -10.12
CA LEU A 59 -6.20 -0.94 -10.66
C LEU A 59 -7.21 -0.77 -9.52
N GLY A 60 -7.84 0.40 -9.49
CA GLY A 60 -9.01 0.66 -8.66
C GLY A 60 -10.24 0.05 -9.32
N LEU A 61 -10.94 -0.77 -8.57
CA LEU A 61 -12.31 -1.11 -8.94
C LEU A 61 -13.16 0.14 -8.63
N PRO A 62 -14.06 0.59 -9.50
CA PRO A 62 -14.96 1.68 -9.15
C PRO A 62 -15.73 1.29 -7.89
N ASN A 63 -16.13 2.29 -7.11
CA ASN A 63 -16.92 2.18 -5.88
C ASN A 63 -18.27 1.44 -6.03
N GLN A 64 -18.56 0.81 -7.17
CA GLN A 64 -19.86 0.22 -7.53
C GLN A 64 -19.81 -1.22 -8.07
N VAL A 65 -18.66 -1.91 -8.19
CA VAL A 65 -18.70 -3.29 -8.69
C VAL A 65 -17.70 -4.23 -7.99
N TYR A 66 -18.14 -4.91 -6.92
CA TYR A 66 -18.49 -6.34 -6.93
C TYR A 66 -18.58 -6.94 -5.52
N SER A 67 -19.55 -7.84 -5.40
CA SER A 67 -19.89 -8.76 -4.31
C SER A 67 -18.91 -9.94 -4.14
N ASN A 68 -17.62 -9.79 -4.50
CA ASN A 68 -16.64 -10.87 -4.33
C ASN A 68 -15.34 -10.37 -3.69
N PRO A 69 -15.10 -10.64 -2.39
CA PRO A 69 -13.94 -10.15 -1.64
C PRO A 69 -12.63 -10.89 -1.97
N MET A 70 -12.65 -11.86 -2.89
CA MET A 70 -11.45 -12.58 -3.29
C MET A 70 -10.69 -11.88 -4.42
N LEU A 71 -9.39 -11.66 -4.18
CA LEU A 71 -8.36 -11.16 -5.10
C LEU A 71 -8.22 -11.91 -6.44
N SER A 72 -9.11 -12.85 -6.82
CA SER A 72 -8.90 -13.73 -7.97
C SER A 72 -9.00 -13.05 -9.35
N GLY A 73 -9.21 -11.74 -9.41
CA GLY A 73 -9.41 -10.99 -10.65
C GLY A 73 -8.54 -9.77 -10.88
N VAL A 74 -7.72 -9.31 -9.91
CA VAL A 74 -6.90 -8.10 -10.13
C VAL A 74 -5.69 -8.46 -11.00
N PRO A 75 -5.56 -7.88 -12.20
CA PRO A 75 -4.46 -8.17 -13.11
C PRO A 75 -3.13 -7.66 -12.54
N TRP A 76 -2.05 -8.34 -12.92
CA TRP A 76 -0.68 -8.10 -12.47
C TRP A 76 0.28 -8.28 -13.66
N GLY A 77 1.44 -7.63 -13.60
CA GLY A 77 2.46 -7.66 -14.66
C GLY A 77 1.86 -7.30 -16.04
N TYR A 78 2.15 -8.14 -17.05
CA TYR A 78 1.69 -7.90 -18.42
C TYR A 78 0.17 -7.72 -18.54
N ARG A 79 -0.64 -8.39 -17.70
CA ARG A 79 -2.10 -8.26 -17.73
C ARG A 79 -2.56 -6.87 -17.29
N LEU A 80 -1.85 -6.28 -16.33
CA LEU A 80 -2.11 -4.92 -15.88
C LEU A 80 -1.72 -3.92 -16.96
N ARG A 81 -0.56 -4.13 -17.59
CA ARG A 81 -0.10 -3.31 -18.73
C ARG A 81 -1.10 -3.33 -19.88
N ASP A 82 -1.59 -4.51 -20.25
CA ASP A 82 -2.57 -4.64 -21.35
C ASP A 82 -3.89 -3.93 -20.99
N LYS A 83 -4.31 -4.00 -19.72
CA LYS A 83 -5.47 -3.25 -19.21
C LYS A 83 -5.26 -1.74 -19.19
N MET A 84 -4.04 -1.27 -18.93
CA MET A 84 -3.69 0.16 -19.01
C MET A 84 -3.69 0.68 -20.45
N ALA A 85 -3.33 -0.18 -21.41
CA ALA A 85 -3.34 0.17 -22.83
C ALA A 85 -4.76 0.14 -23.44
N ASP A 86 -5.69 -0.61 -22.84
CA ASP A 86 -7.08 -0.70 -23.30
C ASP A 86 -7.91 0.53 -22.86
N THR A 87 -7.99 1.53 -23.74
CA THR A 87 -8.81 2.73 -23.53
C THR A 87 -10.31 2.50 -23.66
N SER A 88 -10.74 1.32 -24.14
CA SER A 88 -12.13 1.05 -24.55
C SER A 88 -13.00 0.45 -23.44
N ALA A 89 -12.40 -0.02 -22.34
CA ALA A 89 -13.07 -0.73 -21.25
C ALA A 89 -13.09 0.03 -19.91
N ARG A 90 -13.45 1.33 -19.92
CA ARG A 90 -13.47 2.26 -18.74
C ARG A 90 -14.42 1.89 -17.59
N LYS A 91 -14.73 0.61 -17.38
CA LYS A 91 -15.34 0.14 -16.13
C LYS A 91 -14.34 0.05 -14.99
N GLU A 92 -13.03 0.09 -15.23
CA GLU A 92 -12.01 0.03 -14.18
C GLU A 92 -11.24 1.37 -14.16
N VAL A 93 -10.93 1.89 -12.96
CA VAL A 93 -10.22 3.16 -12.79
C VAL A 93 -8.80 2.87 -12.37
N ILE A 94 -7.83 3.14 -13.24
CA ILE A 94 -6.42 3.03 -12.86
C ILE A 94 -6.05 4.27 -12.06
N ARG A 95 -5.69 4.07 -10.79
CA ARG A 95 -5.10 5.13 -9.97
C ARG A 95 -3.59 5.08 -10.14
N HIS A 96 -2.98 6.26 -10.28
CA HIS A 96 -1.54 6.41 -10.47
C HIS A 96 -0.90 7.07 -9.24
N GLY A 97 0.43 6.93 -9.11
CA GLY A 97 1.18 7.60 -8.06
C GLY A 97 0.93 7.05 -6.65
N LEU A 98 0.39 5.83 -6.52
CA LEU A 98 0.16 5.24 -5.22
C LEU A 98 1.46 4.66 -4.69
N LYS A 99 1.94 5.22 -3.60
CA LYS A 99 3.02 4.67 -2.77
C LYS A 99 2.55 3.46 -1.95
N PRO A 100 3.45 2.61 -1.41
CA PRO A 100 3.09 1.45 -0.60
C PRO A 100 2.13 1.75 0.56
N VAL A 101 2.23 2.93 1.18
CA VAL A 101 1.31 3.37 2.24
C VAL A 101 -0.15 3.47 1.78
N HIS A 102 -0.41 3.92 0.55
CA HIS A 102 -1.77 4.02 0.00
C HIS A 102 -2.39 2.63 -0.19
N TRP A 103 -1.58 1.68 -0.67
CA TRP A 103 -1.98 0.30 -0.86
C TRP A 103 -2.30 -0.36 0.48
N ALA A 104 -1.41 -0.17 1.45
CA ALA A 104 -1.58 -0.72 2.78
C ALA A 104 -2.82 -0.17 3.48
N ALA A 105 -3.09 1.13 3.31
CA ALA A 105 -4.28 1.80 3.82
C ALA A 105 -5.57 1.25 3.21
N GLU A 106 -5.60 1.03 1.88
CA GLU A 106 -6.76 0.42 1.22
C GLU A 106 -6.99 -1.01 1.69
N ARG A 107 -5.92 -1.78 1.89
CA ARG A 107 -6.00 -3.24 2.09
C ARG A 107 -6.03 -3.67 3.54
N GLY A 108 -5.81 -2.76 4.48
CA GLY A 108 -5.72 -3.13 5.89
C GLY A 108 -4.39 -3.77 6.30
N ALA A 109 -3.29 -3.43 5.61
CA ALA A 109 -1.97 -3.98 5.92
C ALA A 109 -1.30 -3.19 7.06
N VAL A 110 -1.82 -3.34 8.29
CA VAL A 110 -1.40 -2.56 9.47
C VAL A 110 0.10 -2.71 9.73
N GLY A 111 0.65 -3.93 9.59
CA GLY A 111 2.08 -4.18 9.79
C GLY A 111 2.97 -3.40 8.83
N VAL A 112 2.56 -3.26 7.56
CA VAL A 112 3.30 -2.45 6.58
C VAL A 112 3.26 -0.98 6.98
N ILE A 113 2.10 -0.45 7.36
CA ILE A 113 1.97 0.95 7.81
C ILE A 113 2.85 1.23 9.02
N ARG A 114 2.85 0.33 10.02
CA ARG A 114 3.73 0.44 11.19
C ARG A 114 5.20 0.43 10.82
N ALA A 115 5.61 -0.45 9.90
CA ALA A 115 7.00 -0.49 9.43
C ALA A 115 7.42 0.79 8.72
N LEU A 116 6.56 1.36 7.88
CA LEU A 116 6.82 2.62 7.18
C LEU A 116 7.00 3.77 8.18
N ILE A 117 6.07 3.91 9.14
CA ILE A 117 6.14 4.91 10.21
C ILE A 117 7.43 4.74 11.03
N ALA A 118 7.74 3.52 11.46
CA ALA A 118 8.90 3.23 12.29
C ALA A 118 10.24 3.53 11.63
N ASN A 119 10.28 3.61 10.29
CA ASN A 119 11.49 3.95 9.52
C ASN A 119 11.46 5.40 9.00
N GLY A 120 10.58 6.26 9.52
CA GLY A 120 10.51 7.68 9.16
C GLY A 120 10.06 7.94 7.73
N VAL A 121 9.38 6.98 7.09
CA VAL A 121 8.84 7.16 5.74
C VAL A 121 7.69 8.17 5.81
N ASN A 122 7.63 9.08 4.84
CA ASN A 122 6.52 10.03 4.76
C ASN A 122 5.21 9.29 4.40
N VAL A 123 4.35 9.09 5.41
CA VAL A 123 3.05 8.42 5.27
C VAL A 123 1.89 9.39 5.02
N SER A 124 2.16 10.69 4.97
CA SER A 124 1.17 11.76 4.78
C SER A 124 1.25 12.37 3.38
N THR A 125 1.61 11.56 2.38
CA THR A 125 1.70 11.98 0.97
C THR A 125 0.38 11.76 0.26
N ALA A 126 0.02 12.60 -0.70
CA ALA A 126 -1.10 12.34 -1.59
C ALA A 126 -0.67 11.52 -2.83
N ASP A 127 -1.59 10.73 -3.37
CA ASP A 127 -1.43 10.09 -4.68
C ASP A 127 -1.59 11.10 -5.84
N ALA A 128 -1.53 10.63 -7.10
CA ALA A 128 -1.66 11.50 -8.27
C ALA A 128 -3.03 12.20 -8.39
N SER A 129 -4.04 11.74 -7.65
CA SER A 129 -5.38 12.35 -7.59
C SER A 129 -5.54 13.33 -6.42
N GLY A 130 -4.51 13.53 -5.60
CA GLY A 130 -4.59 14.34 -4.38
C GLY A 130 -5.21 13.60 -3.19
N THR A 131 -5.34 12.27 -3.26
CA THR A 131 -5.95 11.46 -2.19
C THR A 131 -4.89 10.97 -1.21
N TYR A 132 -5.12 11.21 0.08
CA TYR A 132 -4.21 10.79 1.16
C TYR A 132 -4.52 9.37 1.66
N PRO A 133 -3.52 8.62 2.15
CA PRO A 133 -3.70 7.26 2.68
C PRO A 133 -4.77 7.16 3.77
N ALA A 134 -4.86 8.13 4.68
CA ALA A 134 -5.87 8.13 5.73
C ALA A 134 -7.30 8.17 5.16
N LYS A 135 -7.52 8.97 4.10
CA LYS A 135 -8.80 9.03 3.39
C LYS A 135 -9.09 7.70 2.68
N ILE A 136 -8.08 7.11 2.04
CA ILE A 136 -8.20 5.79 1.40
C ILE A 136 -8.63 4.72 2.41
N ALA A 137 -8.06 4.69 3.61
CA ALA A 137 -8.46 3.73 4.65
C ALA A 137 -9.92 3.94 5.10
N ALA A 138 -10.32 5.19 5.33
CA ALA A 138 -11.68 5.52 5.75
C ALA A 138 -12.74 5.16 4.70
N GLU A 139 -12.42 5.31 3.42
CA GLU A 139 -13.31 5.04 2.29
C GLU A 139 -13.11 3.63 1.71
N SER A 140 -12.23 2.81 2.32
CA SER A 140 -11.89 1.50 1.78
C SER A 140 -13.08 0.53 1.85
N MET A 141 -13.45 0.02 0.68
CA MET A 141 -14.45 -1.05 0.56
C MET A 141 -13.98 -2.36 1.19
N PHE A 142 -12.67 -2.64 1.23
CA PHE A 142 -12.12 -3.83 1.88
C PHE A 142 -12.26 -3.78 3.40
N LEU A 143 -12.31 -2.57 3.97
CA LEU A 143 -12.44 -2.34 5.41
C LEU A 143 -13.86 -1.95 5.83
N LYS A 144 -14.82 -1.95 4.89
CA LYS A 144 -16.22 -1.54 5.14
C LYS A 144 -16.88 -2.32 6.29
N MET A 145 -16.59 -3.62 6.41
CA MET A 145 -17.09 -4.49 7.48
C MET A 145 -16.15 -4.56 8.70
N ARG A 146 -15.02 -3.84 8.66
CA ARG A 146 -13.91 -3.85 9.63
C ARG A 146 -13.55 -2.41 10.01
N ALA A 147 -14.55 -1.66 10.48
CA ALA A 147 -14.40 -0.26 10.86
C ALA A 147 -13.37 -0.06 12.00
N ASP A 148 -13.20 -1.08 12.85
CA ASP A 148 -12.14 -1.15 13.86
C ASP A 148 -10.74 -0.98 13.24
N ILE A 149 -10.47 -1.69 12.14
CA ILE A 149 -9.19 -1.63 11.43
C ILE A 149 -9.06 -0.31 10.67
N ALA A 150 -10.12 0.12 9.97
CA ALA A 150 -10.10 1.39 9.25
C ALA A 150 -9.76 2.55 10.19
N ASN A 151 -10.42 2.63 11.35
CA ASN A 151 -10.17 3.65 12.36
C ASN A 151 -8.76 3.56 12.95
N ASN A 152 -8.26 2.36 13.23
CA ASN A 152 -6.88 2.14 13.68
C ASN A 152 -5.88 2.71 12.67
N ILE A 153 -6.06 2.39 11.38
CA ILE A 153 -5.19 2.89 10.31
C ILE A 153 -5.27 4.40 10.17
N VAL A 154 -6.47 4.99 10.18
CA VAL A 154 -6.66 6.44 10.15
C VAL A 154 -5.91 7.10 11.30
N ASN A 155 -6.04 6.57 12.52
CA ASN A 155 -5.33 7.09 13.68
C ASN A 155 -3.81 7.00 13.50
N LEU A 156 -3.28 5.85 13.07
CA LEU A 156 -1.84 5.71 12.79
C LEU A 156 -1.33 6.75 11.78
N LEU A 157 -2.09 7.03 10.74
CA LEU A 157 -1.68 7.93 9.65
C LEU A 157 -1.87 9.42 10.00
N VAL A 158 -2.84 9.75 10.85
CA VAL A 158 -3.13 11.14 11.27
C VAL A 158 -2.30 11.56 12.48
N SER A 159 -2.11 10.68 13.47
CA SER A 159 -1.33 10.99 14.68
C SER A 159 0.12 11.36 14.35
N ASN A 160 0.72 10.72 13.34
CA ASN A 160 2.07 11.05 12.87
C ASN A 160 2.15 12.38 12.12
N ASN A 161 1.02 12.96 11.70
CA ASN A 161 1.00 14.28 11.05
C ASN A 161 1.10 15.42 12.09
N LEU A 162 0.65 15.20 13.34
CA LEU A 162 0.68 16.22 14.40
C LEU A 162 2.08 16.38 15.04
N GLU A 163 2.90 15.33 15.06
CA GLU A 163 4.26 15.40 15.62
C GLU A 163 5.23 16.22 14.75
N LEU A 164 4.97 16.30 13.42
CA LEU A 164 5.76 17.11 12.49
C LEU A 164 5.53 18.62 12.66
N TYR A 165 4.34 19.04 13.11
CA TYR A 165 4.05 20.45 13.44
C TYR A 165 4.52 20.83 14.85
N ALA A 166 4.53 19.89 15.81
CA ALA A 166 5.08 20.15 17.14
C ALA A 166 6.60 20.35 17.12
N SER A 167 7.31 19.66 16.21
CA SER A 167 8.77 19.75 16.06
C SER A 167 9.26 20.97 15.27
N SER A 168 8.36 21.67 14.57
CA SER A 168 8.68 22.88 13.79
C SER A 168 8.30 24.20 14.48
N ALA A 169 7.59 24.14 15.61
CA ALA A 169 7.22 25.29 16.43
C ALA A 169 8.21 25.57 17.59
N GLY A 170 9.36 24.87 17.62
CA GLY A 170 10.31 24.86 18.74
C GLY A 170 11.76 25.21 18.40
N ASN A 171 12.01 26.02 17.36
CA ASN A 171 13.34 26.59 17.07
C ASN A 171 13.26 28.11 16.87
#